data_AF-A0A8T6YAL8-F1
#
_entry.id   AF-A0A8T6YAL8-F1
#
_cell.length_a   1.000
_cell.length_b   1.000
_cell.length_c   1.000
_cell.angle_alpha   90.00
_cell.angle_beta   90.00
_cell.angle_gamma   90.00
#
_symmetry.space_group_name_H-M   'P 1'
#
loop_
_entity.id
_entity.type
_entity.pdbx_description
1 polymer ?
#
loop_
_entity_poly.entity_id
_entity_poly.type
_entity_poly.pdbx_seq_one_letter_code
_entity_poly.pdbx_strand_id
1 'polypeptide(L)'
;MEEAKARLAGSRSRSPEDVAHAVTCNLDTCRQILGTYRVSRKLTGEFRQEIEPGLANVWTAQELEAYATRLQRFATTLKETLVKWRSRYCKEALSA
;
A
#
# COMPACT_ATOMS: atom_id res chain seq x y z
N MET A 1 34.62 12.70 -22.20
CA MET A 1 33.19 12.75 -22.56
C MET A 1 32.58 11.34 -22.48
N GLU A 2 32.82 10.63 -21.37
CA GLU A 2 32.51 9.19 -21.19
C GLU A 2 31.85 8.92 -19.82
N GLU A 3 31.43 9.94 -19.07
CA GLU A 3 30.79 9.79 -17.75
C GLU A 3 29.27 10.03 -17.77
N ALA A 4 28.72 10.45 -18.92
CA ALA A 4 27.29 10.76 -19.03
C ALA A 4 26.41 9.55 -19.39
N LYS A 5 26.98 8.44 -19.89
CA LYS A 5 26.20 7.27 -20.31
C LYS A 5 25.93 6.23 -19.22
N ALA A 6 26.68 6.25 -18.11
CA ALA A 6 26.52 5.29 -17.02
C ALA A 6 25.39 5.64 -16.02
N ARG A 7 24.86 6.86 -16.03
CA ARG A 7 23.80 7.30 -15.10
C ARG A 7 22.38 7.12 -15.63
N LEU A 8 22.22 6.66 -16.87
CA LEU A 8 20.92 6.40 -17.50
C LEU A 8 20.52 4.91 -17.48
N ALA A 9 21.34 4.03 -16.89
CA ALA A 9 21.02 2.61 -16.68
C ALA A 9 20.17 2.36 -15.41
N GLY A 10 19.52 3.39 -14.87
CA GLY A 10 18.66 3.31 -13.67
C GLY A 10 17.17 3.09 -13.96
N SER A 11 16.74 3.15 -15.21
CA SER A 11 15.37 2.80 -15.61
C SER A 11 15.30 1.30 -15.92
N ARG A 12 15.61 0.47 -14.92
CA ARG A 12 15.20 -0.94 -14.96
C ARG A 12 13.68 -0.90 -14.92
N SER A 13 13.05 -1.03 -16.09
CA SER A 13 11.61 -1.29 -16.17
C SER A 13 11.35 -2.46 -15.23
N ARG A 14 10.64 -2.23 -14.12
CA ARG A 14 10.33 -3.29 -13.16
C ARG A 14 9.64 -4.39 -13.93
N SER A 15 10.05 -5.64 -13.73
CA SER A 15 9.35 -6.75 -14.35
C SER A 15 7.88 -6.69 -13.88
N PRO A 16 6.88 -6.96 -14.74
CA PRO A 16 5.49 -7.10 -14.32
C PRO A 16 5.34 -8.04 -13.10
N GLU A 17 6.22 -9.04 -13.01
CA GLU A 17 6.29 -9.98 -11.87
C GLU A 17 6.71 -9.29 -10.56
N ASP A 18 7.68 -8.37 -10.60
CA ASP A 18 8.10 -7.59 -9.44
C ASP A 18 6.95 -6.70 -8.93
N VAL A 19 6.18 -6.13 -9.86
CA VAL A 19 5.01 -5.29 -9.54
C VAL A 19 3.91 -6.14 -8.91
N ALA A 20 3.60 -7.30 -9.50
CA ALA A 20 2.59 -8.22 -8.97
C ALA A 20 2.95 -8.73 -7.56
N HIS A 21 4.22 -9.06 -7.33
CA HIS A 21 4.71 -9.46 -6.02
C HIS A 21 4.57 -8.33 -4.99
N ALA A 22 5.01 -7.12 -5.32
CA ALA A 22 4.90 -5.95 -4.44
C ALA A 22 3.43 -5.61 -4.10
N VAL A 23 2.53 -5.72 -5.08
CA VAL A 23 1.08 -5.54 -4.89
C VAL A 23 0.54 -6.55 -3.90
N THR A 24 0.88 -7.83 -4.06
CA THR A 24 0.42 -8.91 -3.18
C THR A 24 0.91 -8.72 -1.75
N CYS A 25 2.19 -8.38 -1.56
CA CYS A 25 2.77 -8.10 -0.25
C CYS A 25 2.11 -6.90 0.43
N ASN A 26 1.83 -5.82 -0.31
CA ASN A 26 1.15 -4.64 0.23
C ASN A 26 -0.29 -4.94 0.64
N LEU A 27 -1.00 -5.74 -0.15
CA LEU A 27 -2.35 -6.20 0.17
C LEU A 27 -2.38 -6.99 1.48
N ASP A 28 -1.47 -7.96 1.62
CA ASP A 28 -1.39 -8.79 2.82
C ASP A 28 -1.07 -7.94 4.07
N THR A 29 -0.11 -7.03 3.94
CA THR A 29 0.25 -6.08 5.01
C THR A 29 -0.97 -5.23 5.42
N CYS A 30 -1.73 -4.70 4.47
CA CYS A 30 -2.95 -3.93 4.77
C CYS A 30 -3.99 -4.78 5.49
N ARG A 31 -4.21 -6.02 5.03
CA ARG A 31 -5.13 -6.98 5.65
C ARG A 31 -4.74 -7.26 7.09
N GLN A 32 -3.47 -7.55 7.34
CA GLN A 32 -2.95 -7.85 8.68
C GLN A 32 -3.12 -6.65 9.62
N ILE A 33 -2.75 -5.45 9.17
CA ILE A 33 -2.89 -4.22 9.97
C ILE A 33 -4.36 -3.98 10.36
N LEU A 34 -5.27 -4.03 9.39
CA LEU A 34 -6.69 -3.77 9.62
C LEU A 34 -7.32 -4.84 10.52
N GLY A 35 -6.90 -6.09 10.38
CA GLY A 35 -7.33 -7.20 11.23
C GLY A 35 -6.86 -7.07 12.68
N THR A 36 -5.59 -6.73 12.88
CA THR A 36 -4.96 -6.68 14.21
C THR A 36 -5.36 -5.44 15.00
N TYR A 37 -5.20 -4.26 14.41
CA TYR A 37 -5.29 -3.02 15.18
C TYR A 37 -6.69 -2.40 15.17
N ARG A 38 -7.59 -2.83 14.25
CA ARG A 38 -8.96 -2.33 14.12
C ARG A 38 -9.06 -0.79 14.17
N VAL A 39 -8.05 -0.10 13.63
CA VAL A 39 -7.87 1.36 13.80
C VAL A 39 -8.99 2.21 13.21
N SER A 40 -9.73 1.69 12.22
CA SER A 40 -10.86 2.38 11.61
C SER A 40 -11.82 1.41 10.94
N ARG A 41 -13.09 1.44 11.36
CA ARG A 41 -14.16 0.65 10.73
C ARG A 41 -14.39 1.08 9.28
N LYS A 42 -14.26 2.38 8.98
CA LYS A 42 -14.41 2.93 7.63
C LYS A 42 -13.35 2.37 6.69
N LEU A 43 -12.07 2.47 7.06
CA LEU A 43 -10.97 1.96 6.23
C LEU A 43 -11.03 0.44 6.08
N THR A 44 -11.46 -0.27 7.12
CA THR A 44 -11.68 -1.72 7.02
C THR A 44 -12.78 -2.06 6.02
N GLY A 45 -13.86 -1.28 5.97
CA GLY A 45 -14.92 -1.43 4.98
C GLY A 45 -14.44 -1.15 3.57
N GLU A 46 -13.80 0.00 3.34
CA GLU A 46 -13.21 0.39 2.06
C GLU A 46 -12.23 -0.67 1.54
N PHE A 47 -11.34 -1.17 2.40
CA PHE A 47 -10.41 -2.23 2.03
C PHE A 47 -11.12 -3.49 1.52
N ARG A 48 -12.11 -3.99 2.28
CA ARG A 48 -12.81 -5.25 1.97
C ARG A 48 -13.75 -5.13 0.78
N GLN A 49 -14.32 -3.95 0.55
CA GLN A 49 -15.31 -3.74 -0.51
C GLN A 49 -14.67 -3.30 -1.83
N GLU A 50 -13.57 -2.55 -1.78
CA GLU A 50 -13.03 -1.89 -2.96
C GLU A 50 -11.60 -2.30 -3.31
N ILE A 51 -10.72 -2.44 -2.31
CA ILE A 51 -9.30 -2.70 -2.54
C ILE A 51 -9.06 -4.20 -2.77
N GLU A 52 -9.32 -5.02 -1.76
CA GLU A 52 -9.08 -6.46 -1.76
C GLU A 52 -9.72 -7.20 -2.96
N PRO A 53 -11.03 -7.03 -3.27
CA PRO A 53 -11.62 -7.69 -4.43
C PRO A 53 -11.16 -7.11 -5.77
N GLY A 54 -10.60 -5.89 -5.78
CA GLY A 54 -10.17 -5.21 -7.00
C GLY A 54 -9.06 -5.95 -7.74
N LEU A 55 -8.19 -6.70 -7.03
CA LEU A 55 -7.12 -7.47 -7.65
C LEU A 55 -7.64 -8.57 -8.58
N ALA A 56 -8.79 -9.18 -8.27
CA ALA A 56 -9.37 -10.25 -9.09
C ALA A 56 -9.84 -9.77 -10.48
N ASN A 57 -9.95 -8.46 -10.68
CA ASN A 57 -10.37 -7.85 -11.94
C ASN A 57 -9.19 -7.28 -12.75
N VAL A 58 -7.95 -7.58 -12.37
CA VAL A 58 -6.74 -7.13 -13.08
C VAL A 58 -6.30 -8.20 -14.06
N TRP A 59 -6.34 -7.89 -15.35
CA TRP A 59 -6.01 -8.83 -16.43
C TRP A 59 -4.82 -8.38 -17.28
N THR A 60 -4.45 -7.11 -17.18
CA THR A 60 -3.38 -6.49 -17.96
C THR A 60 -2.35 -5.79 -17.08
N ALA A 61 -1.15 -5.57 -17.63
CA ALA A 61 -0.10 -4.82 -16.94
C ALA A 61 -0.51 -3.37 -16.62
N GLN A 62 -1.28 -2.73 -17.50
CA GLN A 62 -1.77 -1.37 -17.29
C GLN A 62 -2.78 -1.30 -16.14
N GLU A 63 -3.70 -2.27 -16.05
CA GLU A 63 -4.62 -2.39 -14.91
C GLU A 63 -3.88 -2.69 -13.61
N LEU A 64 -2.81 -3.50 -13.66
CA LEU A 64 -1.98 -3.78 -12.50
C LEU A 64 -1.30 -2.52 -11.97
N GLU A 65 -0.76 -1.67 -12.84
CA GLU A 65 -0.17 -0.38 -12.45
C GLU A 65 -1.19 0.58 -11.84
N ALA A 66 -2.39 0.67 -12.44
CA ALA A 66 -3.48 1.48 -11.92
C ALA A 66 -3.94 0.98 -10.54
N TYR A 67 -4.08 -0.35 -10.39
CA TYR A 67 -4.40 -0.99 -9.14
C TYR A 67 -3.32 -0.77 -8.08
N ALA A 68 -2.04 -0.93 -8.44
CA ALA A 68 -0.90 -0.68 -7.56
C ALA A 68 -0.90 0.76 -7.03
N THR A 69 -1.22 1.73 -7.89
CA THR A 69 -1.35 3.15 -7.51
C THR A 69 -2.50 3.37 -6.53
N ARG A 70 -3.65 2.72 -6.75
CA ARG A 70 -4.81 2.79 -5.84
C ARG A 70 -4.49 2.17 -4.48
N LEU A 71 -3.88 0.98 -4.48
CA LEU A 71 -3.45 0.30 -3.27
C LEU A 71 -2.41 1.13 -2.49
N GLN A 72 -1.46 1.77 -3.18
CA GLN A 72 -0.46 2.62 -2.54
C GLN A 72 -1.08 3.85 -1.86
N ARG A 73 -2.08 4.47 -2.50
CA ARG A 73 -2.85 5.59 -1.90
C ARG A 73 -3.58 5.11 -0.64
N PHE A 74 -4.28 3.98 -0.73
CA PHE A 74 -4.96 3.38 0.42
C PHE A 74 -3.99 3.09 1.57
N ALA A 75 -2.85 2.45 1.27
CA ALA A 75 -1.82 2.12 2.27
C ALA A 75 -1.25 3.39 2.94
N THR A 76 -1.12 4.48 2.19
CA THR A 76 -0.69 5.78 2.74
C THR A 76 -1.70 6.32 3.74
N THR A 77 -2.99 6.34 3.38
CA THR A 77 -4.07 6.75 4.29
C THR A 77 -4.16 5.86 5.53
N LEU A 78 -3.97 4.54 5.37
CA LEU A 78 -3.92 3.60 6.48
C LEU A 78 -2.76 3.90 7.43
N LYS A 79 -1.56 4.15 6.89
CA LYS A 79 -0.37 4.51 7.68
C LYS A 79 -0.60 5.80 8.47
N GLU A 80 -1.13 6.85 7.85
CA GLU A 80 -1.43 8.11 8.54
C GLU A 80 -2.44 7.91 9.67
N THR A 81 -3.46 7.08 9.42
CA THR A 81 -4.48 6.74 10.42
C THR A 81 -3.87 5.96 11.59
N LEU A 82 -2.99 4.99 11.31
CA LEU A 82 -2.24 4.26 12.33
C LEU A 82 -1.37 5.19 13.19
N VAL A 83 -0.65 6.13 12.56
CA VAL A 83 0.20 7.09 13.29
C VAL A 83 -0.65 7.98 14.20
N LYS A 84 -1.78 8.48 13.70
CA LYS A 84 -2.72 9.29 14.50
C LYS A 84 -3.31 8.47 15.66
N TRP A 85 -3.74 7.25 15.38
CA TRP A 85 -4.27 6.32 16.37
C TRP A 85 -3.25 6.04 17.48
N ARG A 86 -2.01 5.70 17.10
CA ARG A 86 -0.89 5.48 18.04
C ARG A 86 -0.64 6.72 18.90
N SER A 87 -0.53 7.90 18.30
CA SER A 87 -0.29 9.15 19.03
C SER A 87 -1.40 9.47 20.03
N ARG A 88 -2.66 9.17 19.70
CA ARG A 88 -3.78 9.32 20.63
C ARG A 88 -3.67 8.33 21.79
N TYR A 89 -3.46 7.06 21.49
CA TYR A 89 -3.36 6.01 22.51
C TYR A 89 -2.19 6.24 23.47
N CYS A 90 -1.02 6.64 22.96
CA CYS A 90 0.14 6.97 23.79
C CYS A 90 -0.11 8.21 24.68
N LYS A 91 -0.83 9.23 24.18
CA LYS A 91 -1.20 10.39 25.01
C LYS A 91 -2.17 10.00 26.13
N GLU A 92 -3.18 9.20 25.81
CA GLU A 92 -4.16 8.70 26.79
C GLU A 92 -3.45 7.84 27.86
N ALA A 93 -2.53 6.96 27.46
CA ALA A 93 -1.77 6.10 28.38
C ALA A 93 -0.79 6.86 29.29
N LEU A 94 -0.25 8.01 28.85
CA LEU A 94 0.63 8.86 29.65
C LEU A 94 -0.13 9.85 30.55
N SER A 95 -1.44 10.00 30.34
CA SER A 95 -2.31 10.90 31.11
C SER A 95 -3.17 10.14 32.13
N ALA A 96 -3.05 8.81 32.20
CA ALA A 96 -3.70 7.92 33.16
C ALA A 96 -2.71 7.54 34.27
#